data_AF-A0A838UZ15-F1
#
_entry.id   AF-A0A838UZ15-F1
#
_cell.length_a   1.000
_cell.length_b   1.000
_cell.length_c   1.000
_cell.angle_alpha   90.00
_cell.angle_beta   90.00
_cell.angle_gamma   90.00
#
_symmetry.space_group_name_H-M   'P 1'
#
loop_
_entity.id
_entity.type
_entity.pdbx_description
1 polymer ?
#
loop_
_entity_poly.entity_id
_entity_poly.type
_entity_poly.pdbx_seq_one_letter_code
_entity_poly.pdbx_strand_id
1 'polypeptide(L)' 'MASIRKEILIDAPPTDAWDALRDRGAIHQRLVPGFVVDAWLDGGDRIVTFFNGLEARED' A
#
# COMPACT_ATOMS: atom_id res chain seq x y z
N MET A 1 24.10 4.00 -5.60
CA MET A 1 22.64 4.12 -5.76
C MET A 1 22.21 5.41 -5.10
N ALA A 2 21.41 6.25 -5.76
CA ALA A 2 20.89 7.46 -5.13
C ALA A 2 19.74 7.09 -4.17
N SER A 3 19.64 7.79 -3.05
CA SER A 3 18.54 7.62 -2.09
C SER A 3 17.85 8.96 -1.81
N ILE A 4 16.57 8.89 -1.48
CA ILE A 4 15.75 10.04 -1.06
C ILE A 4 15.09 9.67 0.27
N ARG A 5 15.14 10.56 1.26
CA ARG A 5 14.42 10.43 2.54
C ARG A 5 13.40 11.55 2.67
N LYS A 6 12.14 11.20 2.93
CA LYS A 6 11.05 12.13 3.23
C LYS A 6 10.39 11.70 4.53
N GLU A 7 10.09 12.66 5.40
CA GLU A 7 9.39 12.42 6.66
C GLU A 7 8.05 13.16 6.63
N ILE A 8 7.00 12.49 7.09
CA ILE A 8 5.65 13.03 7.20
C ILE A 8 5.14 12.63 8.58
N LEU A 9 4.74 13.60 9.39
CA LEU A 9 4.11 13.35 10.68
C LEU A 9 2.65 13.00 10.46
N ILE A 10 2.20 11.90 11.05
CA ILE A 10 0.82 11.44 11.03
C ILE A 10 0.35 11.40 12.47
N ASP A 11 -0.81 12.01 12.75
CA ASP A 11 -1.45 11.97 14.06
C ASP A 11 -2.20 10.65 14.24
N ALA A 12 -1.44 9.57 14.42
CA ALA A 12 -1.97 8.23 14.64
C ALA A 12 -1.03 7.44 15.57
N PRO A 13 -1.58 6.57 16.46
CA PRO A 13 -0.78 5.62 17.21
C PRO A 13 0.04 4.74 16.25
N PRO A 14 1.32 4.46 16.54
CA PRO A 14 2.14 3.59 15.69
C PRO A 14 1.53 2.20 15.49
N THR A 15 0.81 1.66 16.47
CA THR A 15 0.14 0.37 16.38
C THR A 15 -0.92 0.35 15.29
N ASP A 16 -1.70 1.42 15.18
CA ASP A 16 -2.82 1.51 14.24
C ASP A 16 -2.30 1.70 12.82
N ALA A 17 -1.29 2.56 12.66
CA ALA A 17 -0.59 2.73 11.39
C ALA A 17 0.02 1.40 10.93
N TRP A 18 0.62 0.64 11.84
CA TRP A 18 1.27 -0.63 11.49
C TRP A 18 0.28 -1.77 11.23
N ASP A 19 -0.87 -1.78 11.90
CA ASP A 19 -1.97 -2.70 11.62
C ASP A 19 -2.59 -2.47 10.23
N ALA A 20 -2.66 -1.21 9.77
CA ALA A 20 -3.08 -0.87 8.42
C ALA A 20 -2.03 -1.24 7.35
N LEU A 21 -0.74 -0.99 7.63
CA LEU A 21 0.36 -1.17 6.67
C LEU A 21 0.78 -2.62 6.45
N ARG A 22 0.67 -3.48 7.48
CA ARG A 22 1.25 -4.84 7.45
C ARG A 22 0.55 -5.80 6.48
N ASP A 23 -0.72 -5.56 6.16
CA ASP A 23 -1.49 -6.42 5.26
C ASP A 23 -1.37 -5.93 3.81
N ARG A 24 -0.28 -6.34 3.17
CA ARG A 24 0.05 -5.94 1.79
C ARG A 24 -0.99 -6.32 0.75
N GLY A 25 -1.77 -7.39 0.96
CA GLY A 25 -2.81 -7.83 0.03
C GLY A 25 -4.11 -7.03 0.18
N ALA A 26 -4.41 -6.52 1.37
CA ALA A 26 -5.67 -5.84 1.66
C ALA A 26 -5.55 -4.30 1.73
N ILE A 27 -4.51 -3.69 1.16
CA ILE A 27 -4.30 -2.22 1.23
C ILE A 27 -5.47 -1.41 0.64
N HIS A 28 -6.18 -1.97 -0.34
CA HIS A 28 -7.37 -1.39 -0.96
C HIS A 28 -8.59 -1.33 -0.01
N GLN A 29 -8.52 -2.04 1.11
CA GLN A 29 -9.54 -2.04 2.17
C GLN A 29 -9.05 -1.37 3.45
N ARG A 30 -7.76 -1.54 3.78
CA ARG A 30 -7.22 -1.23 5.11
C ARG A 30 -6.38 0.04 5.20
N LEU A 31 -5.79 0.49 4.09
CA LEU A 31 -4.81 1.58 4.12
C LEU A 31 -5.19 2.75 3.22
N VAL A 32 -5.52 2.49 1.95
CA VAL A 32 -5.76 3.52 0.93
C VAL A 32 -6.98 3.21 0.06
N PRO A 33 -8.17 3.03 0.68
CA PRO A 33 -9.38 2.71 -0.05
C PRO A 33 -9.75 3.82 -1.04
N GLY A 34 -10.10 3.42 -2.26
CA GLY A 34 -10.50 4.33 -3.34
C GLY A 34 -9.34 4.95 -4.11
N PHE A 35 -8.12 4.97 -3.57
CA PHE A 35 -6.91 5.24 -4.36
C PHE A 35 -6.39 3.94 -5.00
N VAL A 36 -6.23 2.90 -4.18
CA VAL A 36 -6.15 1.52 -4.66
C VAL A 36 -7.55 0.93 -4.58
N VAL A 37 -7.98 0.32 -5.67
CA VAL A 37 -9.32 -0.26 -5.80
C VAL A 37 -9.30 -1.79 -5.74
N ASP A 38 -8.17 -2.41 -6.04
CA ASP A 38 -7.95 -3.85 -5.86
C ASP A 38 -6.46 -4.13 -5.58
N ALA A 39 -6.18 -5.16 -4.80
CA ALA A 39 -4.83 -5.66 -4.62
C ALA A 39 -4.86 -7.14 -4.25
N TRP A 40 -3.92 -7.91 -4.81
CA TRP A 40 -3.80 -9.34 -4.54
C TRP A 40 -2.36 -9.81 -4.69
N LEU A 41 -2.08 -10.99 -4.15
CA LEU A 41 -0.74 -11.59 -4.17
C LEU A 41 -0.65 -12.67 -5.25
N ASP A 42 0.41 -12.58 -6.05
CA ASP A 42 0.75 -13.56 -7.09
C ASP A 42 2.13 -14.15 -6.80
N GLY A 43 2.16 -15.16 -5.92
CA GLY A 43 3.41 -15.73 -5.42
C GLY A 43 4.19 -14.73 -4.54
N GLY A 44 5.37 -14.33 -5.00
CA GLY A 44 6.19 -13.30 -4.33
C GLY A 44 5.60 -11.91 -4.50
N ASP A 45 4.93 -11.68 -5.62
CA ASP A 45 4.66 -10.35 -6.12
C ASP A 45 3.27 -9.88 -5.64
N ARG A 46 3.06 -8.57 -5.67
CA ARG A 46 1.77 -7.93 -5.43
C ARG A 46 1.30 -7.26 -6.72
N ILE A 47 0.06 -7.56 -7.10
CA ILE A 47 -0.66 -6.85 -8.15
C ILE A 47 -1.54 -5.79 -7.50
N VAL A 48 -1.47 -4.55 -8.00
CA VAL A 48 -2.17 -3.38 -7.45
C VAL A 48 -2.91 -2.66 -8.55
N THR A 49 -4.22 -2.49 -8.41
CA THR A 49 -5.06 -1.74 -9.34
C THR A 49 -5.43 -0.39 -8.74
N PHE A 50 -5.10 0.69 -9.44
CA PHE A 50 -5.39 2.06 -9.03
C PHE A 50 -6.73 2.54 -9.56
N PHE A 51 -7.28 3.59 -8.94
CA PHE A 51 -8.56 4.20 -9.30
C PHE A 51 -8.69 4.65 -10.76
N ASN A 52 -7.57 4.87 -11.45
CA ASN A 52 -7.52 5.27 -12.85
C ASN A 52 -7.42 4.07 -13.82
N GLY A 53 -7.54 2.85 -13.32
CA GLY A 53 -7.44 1.62 -14.11
C GLY A 53 -6.02 1.16 -14.42
N LEU A 54 -4.98 1.86 -13.92
CA LEU A 54 -3.61 1.40 -14.03
C LEU A 54 -3.38 0.20 -13.11
N GLU A 55 -2.64 -0.78 -13.59
CA GLU A 55 -2.18 -1.93 -12.81
C GLU A 55 -0.65 -1.90 -12.68
N ALA A 56 -0.15 -2.18 -11.48
CA ALA A 56 1.27 -2.35 -11.18
C ALA A 56 1.54 -3.75 -10.61
N ARG A 57 2.72 -4.28 -10.94
CA ARG A 57 3.28 -5.50 -10.36
C ARG A 57 4.54 -5.14 -9.60
N GLU A 58 4.63 -5.59 -8.35
CA GLU A 58 5.70 -5.26 -7.42
C GLU A 58 6.25 -6.52 -6.75
N ASP A 59 7.57 -6.72 -6.80
CA ASP A 59 8.31 -7.81 -6.11
C ASP A 59 8.63 -7.45 -4.64
#